data_AF-A0A7S1FP38-F1
#
_entry.id   AF-A0A7S1FP38-F1
#
_cell.length_a   1.000
_cell.length_b   1.000
_cell.length_c   1.000
_cell.angle_alpha   90.00
_cell.angle_beta   90.00
_cell.angle_gamma   90.00
#
_symmetry.space_group_name_H-M   'P 1'
#
loop_
_entity.id
_entity.type
_entity.pdbx_description
1 polymer ?
#
loop_
_entity_poly.entity_id
_entity_poly.type
_entity_poly.pdbx_seq_one_letter_code
_entity_poly.pdbx_strand_id
1 'polypeptide(L)'
;DDVWKCSVMHSTESGHPYKDKPLMITKATLMYRNELKLLKTPARVRPRLYGTNDEWLRHHVTPFFETPCDTNTTEQAGWFEGRGYISLKSHFDRAARGFLSCKEGVRPPSNIGTWSSLRDYFETEDGYPNQTGGFRALHLLRRLWACADANAGNYTSCEYNTTETHRLAAAVASREMVRFNATSWTCGVICGGNGDVAFDLTSSEQVTYFVHFYDVMTSRPGLLSTEDARRIAATLEDQIKVFIDTFWTYKWQLWNGNNWTPHLCVAAIEWAVCFWHENTDMAQQVLRIVNDIMWIHRTYYSEDGVYNEGVAMYAIMSLEGQMAMAALCRASFGFFPKAIDVDTLRKTASFLISSMSTDGYLIDFGDSHRKRGFGSQLSVIEAAIAPIAVRGEDDDKEGKVLSSIDAVQVRA
;
A
#
# COMPACT_ATOMS: atom_id res chain seq x y z
N ASP A 1 11.54 22.50 22.60
CA ASP A 1 11.88 21.63 23.74
C ASP A 1 11.96 20.18 23.29
N ASP A 2 13.13 19.81 22.77
CA ASP A 2 13.42 18.45 22.31
C ASP A 2 13.64 17.52 23.50
N VAL A 3 12.58 16.81 23.88
CA VAL A 3 12.68 15.73 24.86
C VAL A 3 13.31 14.52 24.15
N TRP A 4 14.62 14.38 24.27
CA TRP A 4 15.34 13.15 23.98
C TRP A 4 14.82 12.05 24.92
N LYS A 5 14.18 11.00 24.37
CA LYS A 5 13.77 9.84 25.16
C LYS A 5 14.47 8.59 24.63
N CYS A 6 15.21 7.91 25.52
CA CYS A 6 15.76 6.58 25.27
C CYS A 6 14.73 5.53 25.65
N SER A 7 14.54 4.50 24.82
CA SER A 7 13.86 3.26 25.22
C SER A 7 14.91 2.18 25.47
N VAL A 8 14.69 1.39 26.53
CA VAL A 8 15.51 0.23 26.90
C VAL A 8 14.62 -1.00 26.73
N MET A 9 14.98 -1.90 25.82
CA MET A 9 14.31 -3.21 25.73
C MET A 9 14.89 -4.14 26.78
N HIS A 10 14.03 -4.74 27.60
CA HIS A 10 14.43 -5.78 28.55
C HIS A 10 14.19 -7.17 27.95
N SER A 11 15.13 -8.09 28.17
CA SER A 11 14.92 -9.52 27.88
C SER A 11 13.85 -10.08 28.82
N THR A 12 12.80 -10.67 28.26
CA THR A 12 11.76 -11.41 28.99
C THR A 12 12.08 -12.91 29.04
N GLU A 13 13.31 -13.29 29.40
CA GLU A 13 13.56 -14.67 29.81
C GLU A 13 12.84 -14.93 31.14
N SER A 14 11.63 -15.45 31.04
CA SER A 14 10.84 -15.98 32.14
C SER A 14 11.57 -17.17 32.77
N GLY A 15 12.18 -16.99 33.94
CA GLY A 15 12.71 -18.13 34.70
C GLY A 15 13.68 -17.86 35.84
N HIS A 16 14.28 -16.66 35.97
CA HIS A 16 15.29 -16.43 37.01
C HIS A 16 15.01 -15.19 37.88
N PRO A 17 15.22 -15.28 39.22
CA PRO A 17 15.00 -14.17 40.14
C PRO A 17 15.95 -12.99 39.83
N TYR A 18 15.36 -11.80 39.68
CA TYR A 18 15.94 -10.53 39.24
C TYR A 18 17.12 -9.97 40.06
N LYS A 19 17.58 -10.64 41.12
CA LYS A 19 18.44 -10.00 42.14
C LYS A 19 19.91 -9.84 41.76
N ASP A 20 20.44 -10.59 40.78
CA ASP A 20 21.90 -10.64 40.53
C ASP A 20 22.33 -10.39 39.08
N LYS A 21 21.44 -9.96 38.17
CA LYS A 21 21.86 -9.60 36.80
C LYS A 21 22.32 -8.14 36.78
N PRO A 22 23.58 -7.82 36.42
CA PRO A 22 23.95 -6.43 36.13
C PRO A 22 23.01 -5.91 35.04
N LEU A 23 22.50 -4.69 35.21
CA LEU A 23 21.75 -3.96 34.19
C LEU A 23 22.65 -3.81 32.95
N MET A 24 22.62 -4.80 32.05
CA MET A 24 23.23 -4.69 30.74
C MET A 24 22.23 -4.03 29.81
N ILE A 25 22.51 -2.77 29.45
CA ILE A 25 21.90 -2.15 28.28
C ILE A 25 22.47 -2.92 27.07
N THR A 26 21.70 -3.87 26.54
CA THR A 26 22.12 -4.69 25.39
C THR A 26 21.97 -3.94 24.05
N LYS A 27 21.08 -2.96 24.00
CA LYS A 27 20.87 -2.07 22.85
C LYS A 27 20.32 -0.73 23.34
N ALA A 28 20.95 0.37 22.92
CA ALA A 28 20.41 1.71 23.04
C ALA A 28 20.21 2.25 21.63
N THR A 29 18.99 2.63 21.27
CA THR A 29 18.70 3.24 19.97
C THR A 29 18.55 4.74 20.18
N LEU A 30 19.50 5.52 19.67
CA LEU A 30 19.36 6.97 19.60
C LEU A 30 18.56 7.30 18.33
N MET A 31 17.39 7.92 18.49
CA MET A 31 16.59 8.37 17.36
C MET A 31 17.16 9.67 16.82
N TYR A 32 17.88 9.58 15.69
CA TYR A 32 18.32 10.77 14.97
C TYR A 32 17.14 11.39 14.23
N ARG A 33 16.59 12.47 14.80
CA ARG A 33 15.57 13.29 14.13
C ARG A 33 16.24 14.16 13.07
N ASN A 34 16.25 13.66 11.84
CA ASN A 34 16.44 14.54 10.69
C ASN A 34 15.23 15.48 10.59
N GLU A 35 15.49 16.76 10.34
CA GLU A 35 14.41 17.71 10.07
C GLU A 35 13.58 17.23 8.87
N LEU A 36 12.26 17.17 9.06
CA LEU A 36 11.32 16.82 8.01
C LEU A 36 11.18 18.00 7.04
N LYS A 37 11.94 17.99 5.95
CA LYS A 37 11.87 19.00 4.90
C LYS A 37 10.88 18.59 3.81
N LEU A 38 9.67 19.17 3.87
CA LEU A 38 8.64 18.99 2.85
C LEU A 38 8.95 19.90 1.65
N LEU A 39 8.98 19.34 0.44
CA LEU A 39 9.21 20.10 -0.81
C LEU A 39 7.92 20.49 -1.52
N LYS A 40 6.80 19.84 -1.17
CA LYS A 40 5.45 20.15 -1.64
C LYS A 40 4.42 19.74 -0.59
N THR A 41 3.17 20.12 -0.85
CA THR A 41 2.01 19.68 -0.09
C THR A 41 1.07 18.86 -0.98
N PRO A 42 0.25 17.95 -0.42
CA PRO A 42 -0.74 17.19 -1.18
C PRO A 42 -1.69 18.10 -1.96
N ALA A 43 -2.27 17.56 -3.05
CA ALA A 43 -3.27 18.27 -3.85
C ALA A 43 -4.44 18.75 -2.97
N ARG A 44 -4.98 19.93 -3.27
CA ARG A 44 -6.18 20.45 -2.55
C ARG A 44 -7.45 19.71 -2.97
N VAL A 45 -7.52 19.32 -4.24
CA VAL A 45 -8.68 18.66 -4.85
C VAL A 45 -8.61 17.16 -4.64
N ARG A 46 -9.75 16.54 -4.33
CA ARG A 46 -9.89 15.10 -4.14
C ARG A 46 -10.14 14.37 -5.47
N PRO A 47 -9.72 13.10 -5.61
CA PRO A 47 -9.02 12.31 -4.59
C PRO A 47 -7.51 12.61 -4.58
N ARG A 48 -6.95 12.89 -3.40
CA ARG A 48 -5.58 13.37 -3.16
C ARG A 48 -4.53 12.28 -3.16
N LEU A 49 -4.86 11.06 -2.76
CA LEU A 49 -3.90 9.96 -2.58
C LEU A 49 -3.06 9.65 -3.82
N TYR A 50 -3.64 9.86 -5.00
CA TYR A 50 -2.99 9.59 -6.27
C TYR A 50 -2.76 10.86 -7.12
N GLY A 51 -2.81 12.04 -6.50
CA GLY A 51 -2.68 13.32 -7.22
C GLY A 51 -3.91 13.66 -8.08
N THR A 52 -3.73 14.52 -9.08
CA THR A 52 -4.81 14.93 -9.99
C THR A 52 -5.28 13.79 -10.91
N ASN A 53 -6.44 13.96 -11.56
CA ASN A 53 -6.92 12.98 -12.55
C ASN A 53 -5.92 12.78 -13.69
N ASP A 54 -5.35 13.87 -14.21
CA ASP A 54 -4.39 13.83 -15.32
C ASP A 54 -3.09 13.15 -14.94
N GLU A 55 -2.52 13.49 -13.77
CA GLU A 55 -1.32 12.83 -13.25
C GLU A 55 -1.57 11.35 -13.03
N TRP A 56 -2.70 11.01 -12.40
CA TRP A 56 -3.02 9.62 -12.10
C TRP A 56 -3.22 8.77 -13.36
N LEU A 57 -3.99 9.26 -14.33
CA LEU A 57 -4.17 8.56 -15.61
C LEU A 57 -2.83 8.38 -16.31
N ARG A 58 -2.04 9.45 -16.45
CA ARG A 58 -0.76 9.44 -17.15
C ARG A 58 0.24 8.47 -16.54
N HIS A 59 0.31 8.39 -15.21
CA HIS A 59 1.35 7.64 -14.52
C HIS A 59 0.92 6.24 -14.08
N HIS A 60 -0.37 5.99 -13.81
CA HIS A 60 -0.83 4.74 -13.21
C HIS A 60 -1.85 3.95 -14.03
N VAL A 61 -2.35 4.50 -15.14
CA VAL A 61 -3.37 3.83 -15.97
C VAL A 61 -2.90 3.69 -17.41
N THR A 62 -2.60 4.81 -18.07
CA THR A 62 -2.23 4.86 -19.49
C THR A 62 -1.06 3.95 -19.85
N PRO A 63 0.06 3.91 -19.11
CA PRO A 63 1.22 3.08 -19.48
C PRO A 63 0.87 1.58 -19.58
N PHE A 64 0.02 1.10 -18.66
CA PHE A 64 -0.44 -0.29 -18.67
C PHE A 64 -1.55 -0.54 -19.70
N PHE A 65 -2.42 0.44 -19.93
CA PHE A 65 -3.49 0.34 -20.94
C PHE A 65 -2.99 0.43 -22.38
N GLU A 66 -1.84 1.07 -22.61
CA GLU A 66 -1.19 1.19 -23.92
C GLU A 66 -0.09 0.15 -24.13
N THR A 67 0.19 -0.69 -23.12
CA THR A 67 1.12 -1.82 -23.28
C THR A 67 0.67 -2.71 -24.44
N PRO A 68 1.56 -3.07 -25.39
CA PRO A 68 1.20 -3.91 -26.53
C PRO A 68 0.60 -5.25 -26.10
N CYS A 69 -0.36 -5.73 -26.89
CA CYS A 69 -0.91 -7.06 -26.70
C CYS A 69 0.13 -8.11 -27.07
N ASP A 70 0.37 -9.06 -26.17
CA ASP A 70 1.18 -10.23 -26.47
C ASP A 70 0.36 -11.23 -27.30
N THR A 71 0.72 -11.38 -28.57
CA THR A 71 0.08 -12.30 -29.50
C THR A 71 0.60 -13.73 -29.41
N ASN A 72 1.66 -13.97 -28.64
CA ASN A 72 2.42 -15.22 -28.60
C ASN A 72 2.27 -15.98 -27.28
N THR A 73 1.80 -15.33 -26.21
CA THR A 73 1.52 -16.01 -24.93
C THR A 73 0.11 -16.59 -24.89
N THR A 74 -0.01 -17.84 -24.44
CA THR A 74 -1.29 -18.34 -23.94
C THR A 74 -1.59 -17.63 -22.62
N GLU A 75 -2.78 -17.05 -22.49
CA GLU A 75 -3.20 -16.17 -21.38
C GLU A 75 -3.16 -16.81 -19.96
N GLN A 76 -2.72 -18.07 -19.86
CA GLN A 76 -2.68 -18.90 -18.63
C GLN A 76 -1.31 -19.53 -18.38
N ALA A 77 -0.24 -18.83 -18.75
CA ALA A 77 1.10 -19.35 -18.65
C ALA A 77 1.78 -18.95 -17.33
N GLY A 78 2.14 -19.94 -16.48
CA GLY A 78 2.81 -19.71 -15.19
C GLY A 78 2.68 -20.88 -14.21
N TRP A 79 3.53 -21.91 -14.37
CA TRP A 79 3.95 -22.97 -13.43
C TRP A 79 3.07 -23.16 -12.18
N PHE A 80 2.23 -24.19 -11.99
CA PHE A 80 2.15 -25.56 -12.49
C PHE A 80 0.85 -25.81 -13.26
N GLU A 81 0.97 -26.50 -14.40
CA GLU A 81 -0.02 -26.85 -15.46
C GLU A 81 -0.11 -25.92 -16.69
N GLY A 82 0.59 -24.78 -16.73
CA GLY A 82 0.77 -23.99 -17.95
C GLY A 82 2.22 -23.53 -18.17
N ARG A 83 2.81 -23.80 -19.34
CA ARG A 83 4.13 -23.26 -19.74
C ARG A 83 4.01 -21.80 -20.19
N GLY A 84 4.83 -20.89 -19.66
CA GLY A 84 5.16 -19.59 -20.29
C GLY A 84 5.04 -18.34 -19.38
N TYR A 85 5.08 -17.17 -20.02
CA TYR A 85 5.13 -15.83 -19.42
C TYR A 85 3.73 -15.20 -19.31
N ILE A 86 3.50 -14.35 -18.30
CA ILE A 86 2.24 -13.60 -18.14
C ILE A 86 2.32 -12.30 -18.95
N SER A 87 1.36 -12.09 -19.85
CA SER A 87 1.18 -10.78 -20.49
C SER A 87 0.79 -9.73 -19.45
N LEU A 88 1.67 -8.73 -19.25
CA LEU A 88 1.43 -7.59 -18.35
C LEU A 88 0.10 -6.92 -18.67
N LYS A 89 -0.17 -6.71 -19.96
CA LYS A 89 -1.41 -6.12 -20.47
C LYS A 89 -2.64 -6.93 -20.07
N SER A 90 -2.62 -8.24 -20.29
CA SER A 90 -3.74 -9.12 -19.96
C SER A 90 -3.97 -9.21 -18.45
N HIS A 91 -2.90 -9.24 -17.66
CA HIS A 91 -3.00 -9.23 -16.20
C HIS A 91 -3.63 -7.93 -15.69
N PHE A 92 -3.11 -6.79 -16.17
CA PHE A 92 -3.63 -5.48 -15.80
C PHE A 92 -5.08 -5.27 -16.23
N ASP A 93 -5.43 -5.62 -17.48
CA ASP A 93 -6.81 -5.53 -17.97
C ASP A 93 -7.78 -6.36 -17.12
N ARG A 94 -7.42 -7.60 -16.76
CA ARG A 94 -8.26 -8.43 -15.89
C ARG A 94 -8.45 -7.80 -14.52
N ALA A 95 -7.39 -7.23 -13.95
CA ALA A 95 -7.40 -6.62 -12.62
C ALA A 95 -8.11 -5.26 -12.58
N ALA A 96 -8.00 -4.46 -13.65
CA ALA A 96 -8.48 -3.07 -13.70
C ALA A 96 -9.80 -2.91 -14.46
N ARG A 97 -10.15 -3.83 -15.36
CA ARG A 97 -11.30 -3.75 -16.28
C ARG A 97 -12.24 -4.96 -16.21
N GLY A 98 -11.74 -6.11 -15.74
CA GLY A 98 -12.54 -7.33 -15.61
C GLY A 98 -12.70 -8.14 -16.90
N PHE A 99 -12.09 -7.71 -18.00
CA PHE A 99 -12.02 -8.43 -19.27
C PHE A 99 -10.62 -8.25 -19.89
N LEU A 100 -10.34 -8.91 -21.02
CA LEU A 100 -9.04 -8.87 -21.69
C LEU A 100 -9.18 -8.13 -23.02
N SER A 101 -8.62 -6.92 -23.14
CA SER A 101 -8.78 -6.12 -24.37
C SER A 101 -7.99 -6.66 -25.56
N CYS A 102 -7.01 -7.52 -25.31
CA CYS A 102 -6.21 -8.18 -26.34
C CYS A 102 -6.90 -9.39 -26.98
N LYS A 103 -8.04 -9.82 -26.45
CA LYS A 103 -8.76 -10.98 -26.98
C LYS A 103 -9.76 -10.54 -28.05
N GLU A 104 -9.64 -11.09 -29.25
CA GLU A 104 -10.52 -10.77 -30.37
C GLU A 104 -11.99 -10.99 -30.00
N GLY A 105 -12.85 -10.03 -30.37
CA GLY A 105 -14.28 -10.06 -30.09
C GLY A 105 -14.67 -9.76 -28.64
N VAL A 106 -13.71 -9.62 -27.71
CA VAL A 106 -14.00 -9.21 -26.34
C VAL A 106 -14.13 -7.69 -26.28
N ARG A 107 -15.28 -7.25 -25.77
CA ARG A 107 -15.58 -5.84 -25.52
C ARG A 107 -15.85 -5.64 -24.03
N PRO A 108 -15.76 -4.40 -23.52
CA PRO A 108 -16.27 -4.10 -22.19
C PRO A 108 -17.72 -4.61 -22.09
N PRO A 109 -18.07 -5.38 -21.05
CA PRO A 109 -19.46 -5.79 -20.86
C PRO A 109 -20.33 -4.56 -20.71
N SER A 110 -21.57 -4.57 -21.24
CA SER A 110 -22.48 -3.43 -21.06
C SER A 110 -22.93 -3.23 -19.61
N ASN A 111 -22.84 -4.28 -18.79
CA ASN A 111 -23.19 -4.28 -17.38
C ASN A 111 -21.93 -4.44 -16.52
N ILE A 112 -21.60 -3.41 -15.74
CA ILE A 112 -20.44 -3.39 -14.81
C ILE A 112 -20.49 -4.56 -13.82
N GLY A 113 -21.68 -4.98 -13.39
CA GLY A 113 -21.88 -6.04 -12.38
C GLY A 113 -21.51 -7.44 -12.85
N THR A 114 -21.29 -7.63 -14.15
CA THR A 114 -20.77 -8.91 -14.68
C THR A 114 -19.30 -9.13 -14.37
N TRP A 115 -18.56 -8.07 -13.98
CA TRP A 115 -17.21 -8.22 -13.49
C TRP A 115 -17.24 -8.85 -12.09
N SER A 116 -16.64 -10.04 -11.95
CA SER A 116 -16.64 -10.81 -10.71
C SER A 116 -16.18 -10.05 -9.46
N SER A 117 -15.30 -9.05 -9.60
CA SER A 117 -14.85 -8.23 -8.46
C SER A 117 -15.87 -7.19 -8.00
N LEU A 118 -16.83 -6.86 -8.86
CA LEU A 118 -17.88 -5.88 -8.60
C LEU A 118 -19.26 -6.50 -8.42
N ARG A 119 -19.41 -7.76 -8.83
CA ARG A 119 -20.66 -8.52 -8.72
C ARG A 119 -21.28 -8.45 -7.33
N ASP A 120 -20.46 -8.55 -6.28
CA ASP A 120 -20.91 -8.54 -4.90
C ASP A 120 -21.59 -7.21 -4.51
N TYR A 121 -21.26 -6.08 -5.16
CA TYR A 121 -21.98 -4.81 -4.94
C TYR A 121 -23.44 -4.85 -5.41
N PHE A 122 -23.79 -5.79 -6.29
CA PHE A 122 -25.11 -5.87 -6.92
C PHE A 122 -25.91 -7.10 -6.51
N GLU A 123 -25.25 -8.21 -6.16
CA GLU A 123 -25.92 -9.51 -5.96
C GLU A 123 -26.01 -9.99 -4.51
N THR A 124 -25.23 -9.44 -3.56
CA THR A 124 -25.29 -9.94 -2.17
C THR A 124 -26.49 -9.37 -1.42
N GLU A 125 -27.41 -10.22 -0.98
CA GLU A 125 -28.49 -9.81 -0.06
C GLU A 125 -27.94 -9.55 1.35
N ASP A 126 -27.00 -10.38 1.81
CA ASP A 126 -26.35 -10.28 3.12
C ASP A 126 -24.83 -10.11 2.98
N GLY A 127 -24.31 -8.95 3.41
CA GLY A 127 -22.87 -8.67 3.48
C GLY A 127 -22.40 -7.48 2.66
N TYR A 128 -21.08 -7.27 2.70
CA TYR A 128 -20.35 -6.26 1.94
C TYR A 128 -19.18 -6.92 1.19
N PRO A 129 -18.75 -6.36 0.03
CA PRO A 129 -17.67 -6.94 -0.75
C PRO A 129 -16.34 -6.98 0.02
N ASN A 130 -15.45 -7.90 -0.38
CA ASN A 130 -14.09 -7.92 0.15
C ASN A 130 -13.33 -6.63 -0.25
N GLN A 131 -12.26 -6.28 0.50
CA GLN A 131 -11.50 -5.05 0.26
C GLN A 131 -10.92 -4.95 -1.14
N THR A 132 -10.41 -6.05 -1.68
CA THR A 132 -9.85 -6.09 -3.03
C THR A 132 -10.88 -5.69 -4.08
N GLY A 133 -12.12 -6.17 -3.96
CA GLY A 133 -13.24 -5.76 -4.79
C GLY A 133 -13.56 -4.27 -4.62
N GLY A 134 -13.50 -3.77 -3.39
CA GLY A 134 -13.72 -2.36 -3.10
C GLY A 134 -12.65 -1.42 -3.66
N PHE A 135 -11.37 -1.72 -3.50
CA PHE A 135 -10.30 -0.96 -4.15
C PHE A 135 -10.49 -0.95 -5.67
N ARG A 136 -10.82 -2.09 -6.28
CA ARG A 136 -11.12 -2.18 -7.72
C ARG A 136 -12.30 -1.30 -8.11
N ALA A 137 -13.36 -1.27 -7.30
CA ALA A 137 -14.52 -0.41 -7.52
C ALA A 137 -14.16 1.08 -7.45
N LEU A 138 -13.39 1.48 -6.42
CA LEU A 138 -12.94 2.86 -6.23
C LEU A 138 -12.02 3.33 -7.37
N HIS A 139 -11.08 2.49 -7.81
CA HIS A 139 -10.22 2.78 -8.96
C HIS A 139 -11.01 2.86 -10.27
N LEU A 140 -12.01 1.98 -10.49
CA LEU A 140 -12.88 2.07 -11.66
C LEU A 140 -13.68 3.37 -11.66
N LEU A 141 -14.31 3.73 -10.53
CA LEU A 141 -15.06 4.98 -10.40
C LEU A 141 -14.18 6.20 -10.69
N ARG A 142 -12.99 6.26 -10.10
CA ARG A 142 -12.01 7.32 -10.37
C ARG A 142 -11.67 7.40 -11.86
N ARG A 143 -11.45 6.27 -12.54
CA ARG A 143 -11.16 6.21 -13.98
C ARG A 143 -12.32 6.73 -14.83
N LEU A 144 -13.54 6.31 -14.53
CA LEU A 144 -14.74 6.72 -15.26
C LEU A 144 -15.00 8.22 -15.08
N TRP A 145 -14.81 8.73 -13.87
CA TRP A 145 -14.91 10.15 -13.56
C TRP A 145 -13.82 10.99 -14.22
N ALA A 146 -12.56 10.54 -14.18
CA ALA A 146 -11.46 11.21 -14.86
C ALA A 146 -11.68 11.26 -16.38
N CYS A 147 -12.17 10.16 -16.97
CA CYS A 147 -12.55 10.12 -18.37
C CYS A 147 -13.70 11.10 -18.68
N ALA A 148 -14.75 11.13 -17.86
CA ALA A 148 -15.86 12.05 -18.06
C ALA A 148 -15.42 13.51 -17.95
N ASP A 149 -14.59 13.85 -16.95
CA ASP A 149 -14.08 15.22 -16.76
C ASP A 149 -13.23 15.67 -17.96
N ALA A 150 -12.38 14.79 -18.49
CA ALA A 150 -11.60 15.06 -19.71
C ALA A 150 -12.49 15.29 -20.95
N ASN A 151 -13.73 14.82 -20.92
CA ASN A 151 -14.72 14.94 -22.00
C ASN A 151 -15.89 15.88 -21.62
N ALA A 152 -15.60 16.93 -20.83
CA ALA A 152 -16.58 17.94 -20.42
C ALA A 152 -17.85 17.36 -19.74
N GLY A 153 -17.68 16.31 -18.94
CA GLY A 153 -18.74 15.60 -18.22
C GLY A 153 -19.44 14.51 -19.05
N ASN A 154 -19.00 14.24 -20.28
CA ASN A 154 -19.60 13.25 -21.16
C ASN A 154 -18.86 11.90 -21.10
N TYR A 155 -19.61 10.80 -21.04
CA TYR A 155 -19.10 9.43 -20.97
C TYR A 155 -18.97 8.75 -22.35
N THR A 156 -19.13 9.48 -23.47
CA THR A 156 -19.19 8.88 -24.82
C THR A 156 -17.95 8.08 -25.20
N SER A 157 -16.77 8.52 -24.78
CA SER A 157 -15.49 7.80 -25.00
C SER A 157 -15.05 6.97 -23.80
N CYS A 158 -15.86 6.94 -22.73
CA CYS A 158 -15.54 6.18 -21.53
C CYS A 158 -15.96 4.73 -21.67
N GLU A 159 -15.28 3.87 -20.91
CA GLU A 159 -15.49 2.43 -20.94
C GLU A 159 -16.92 2.03 -20.56
N TYR A 160 -17.52 2.78 -19.63
CA TYR A 160 -18.90 2.64 -19.20
C TYR A 160 -19.61 3.99 -19.27
N ASN A 161 -20.93 3.94 -19.49
CA ASN A 161 -21.75 5.13 -19.59
C ASN A 161 -22.08 5.74 -18.20
N THR A 162 -22.74 6.89 -18.21
CA THR A 162 -23.17 7.59 -16.98
C THR A 162 -24.07 6.73 -16.09
N THR A 163 -25.02 5.99 -16.68
CA THR A 163 -25.98 5.16 -15.94
C THR A 163 -25.27 4.08 -15.12
N GLU A 164 -24.37 3.33 -15.75
CA GLU A 164 -23.62 2.27 -15.08
C GLU A 164 -22.66 2.83 -14.04
N THR A 165 -22.02 3.96 -14.33
CA THR A 165 -21.13 4.66 -13.38
C THR A 165 -21.91 5.09 -12.13
N HIS A 166 -23.08 5.71 -12.29
CA HIS A 166 -23.93 6.13 -11.17
C HIS A 166 -24.46 4.93 -10.39
N ARG A 167 -24.85 3.85 -11.08
CA ARG A 167 -25.33 2.62 -10.45
C ARG A 167 -24.23 2.00 -9.57
N LEU A 168 -22.99 1.92 -10.05
CA LEU A 168 -21.86 1.46 -9.25
C LEU A 168 -21.58 2.41 -8.08
N ALA A 169 -21.53 3.73 -8.32
CA ALA A 169 -21.23 4.71 -7.27
C ALA A 169 -22.23 4.65 -6.11
N ALA A 170 -23.52 4.52 -6.40
CA ALA A 170 -24.56 4.38 -5.39
C ALA A 170 -24.45 3.06 -4.62
N ALA A 171 -24.17 1.95 -5.32
CA ALA A 171 -23.97 0.65 -4.69
C ALA A 171 -22.75 0.65 -3.76
N VAL A 172 -21.62 1.22 -4.21
CA VAL A 172 -20.40 1.39 -3.41
C VAL A 172 -20.68 2.26 -2.19
N ALA A 173 -21.28 3.45 -2.36
CA ALA A 173 -21.61 4.32 -1.24
C ALA A 173 -22.46 3.60 -0.18
N SER A 174 -23.53 2.92 -0.59
CA SER A 174 -24.42 2.23 0.34
C SER A 174 -23.76 1.04 1.05
N ARG A 175 -23.14 0.13 0.29
CA ARG A 175 -22.55 -1.11 0.83
C ARG A 175 -21.35 -0.86 1.72
N GLU A 176 -20.51 0.10 1.36
CA GLU A 176 -19.34 0.43 2.18
C GLU A 176 -19.70 1.16 3.45
N MET A 177 -20.83 1.87 3.51
CA MET A 177 -21.34 2.40 4.78
C MET A 177 -21.86 1.28 5.70
N VAL A 178 -22.49 0.23 5.15
CA VAL A 178 -22.84 -0.97 5.93
C VAL A 178 -21.58 -1.61 6.49
N ARG A 179 -20.56 -1.79 5.65
CA ARG A 179 -19.24 -2.28 6.06
C ARG A 179 -18.64 -1.44 7.17
N PHE A 180 -18.59 -0.12 6.99
CA PHE A 180 -18.01 0.82 7.94
C PHE A 180 -18.64 0.65 9.33
N ASN A 181 -19.96 0.54 9.39
CA ASN A 181 -20.69 0.38 10.64
C ASN A 181 -20.44 -0.99 11.31
N ALA A 182 -20.14 -2.03 10.53
CA ALA A 182 -19.80 -3.36 11.02
C ALA A 182 -18.30 -3.58 11.28
N THR A 183 -17.46 -2.58 10.99
CA THR A 183 -16.00 -2.72 11.02
C THR A 183 -15.49 -2.79 12.45
N SER A 184 -14.68 -3.80 12.74
CA SER A 184 -13.81 -3.82 13.91
C SER A 184 -12.52 -3.07 13.60
N TRP A 185 -12.21 -2.04 14.37
CA TRP A 185 -11.09 -1.14 14.12
C TRP A 185 -9.76 -1.58 14.75
N THR A 186 -9.81 -2.57 15.65
CA THR A 186 -8.62 -3.15 16.29
C THR A 186 -8.85 -4.65 16.43
N CYS A 187 -7.79 -5.47 16.41
CA CYS A 187 -7.94 -6.89 16.74
C CYS A 187 -7.73 -7.20 18.22
N GLY A 188 -7.35 -6.22 19.04
CA GLY A 188 -7.27 -6.34 20.50
C GLY A 188 -6.35 -7.49 20.93
N VAL A 189 -6.81 -8.36 21.85
CA VAL A 189 -6.03 -9.52 22.31
C VAL A 189 -5.76 -10.57 21.23
N ILE A 190 -6.55 -10.59 20.14
CA ILE A 190 -6.54 -11.68 19.15
C ILE A 190 -5.26 -11.67 18.31
N CYS A 191 -4.65 -10.50 18.11
CA CYS A 191 -3.36 -10.38 17.42
C CYS A 191 -2.15 -10.37 18.36
N GLY A 192 -2.27 -10.93 19.57
CA GLY A 192 -1.16 -11.00 20.53
C GLY A 192 -0.89 -9.72 21.31
N GLY A 193 -1.83 -8.76 21.32
CA GLY A 193 -1.79 -7.63 22.24
C GLY A 193 -2.17 -8.05 23.67
N ASN A 194 -1.64 -7.36 24.68
CA ASN A 194 -2.02 -7.56 26.09
C ASN A 194 -3.46 -7.07 26.42
N GLY A 195 -4.30 -6.84 25.41
CA GLY A 195 -5.64 -6.25 25.53
C GLY A 195 -5.69 -4.73 25.50
N ASP A 196 -4.53 -4.07 25.45
CA ASP A 196 -4.44 -2.62 25.28
C ASP A 196 -4.85 -2.21 23.85
N VAL A 197 -5.57 -1.09 23.76
CA VAL A 197 -5.86 -0.43 22.47
C VAL A 197 -4.55 0.03 21.85
N ALA A 198 -4.28 -0.44 20.62
CA ALA A 198 -3.10 -0.08 19.85
C ALA A 198 -3.43 -0.10 18.35
N PHE A 199 -2.65 0.65 17.56
CA PHE A 199 -2.74 0.64 16.12
C PHE A 199 -2.02 -0.61 15.59
N ASP A 200 -2.79 -1.55 15.05
CA ASP A 200 -2.32 -2.87 14.63
C ASP A 200 -2.61 -3.12 13.14
N LEU A 201 -2.29 -4.32 12.64
CA LEU A 201 -2.54 -4.67 11.23
C LEU A 201 -4.02 -4.58 10.85
N THR A 202 -4.94 -4.88 11.77
CA THR A 202 -6.38 -4.73 11.52
C THR A 202 -6.74 -3.26 11.41
N SER A 203 -6.25 -2.40 12.31
CA SER A 203 -6.44 -0.95 12.23
C SER A 203 -5.91 -0.41 10.90
N SER A 204 -4.68 -0.79 10.53
CA SER A 204 -4.02 -0.36 9.30
C SER A 204 -4.83 -0.74 8.07
N GLU A 205 -5.31 -1.98 7.97
CA GLU A 205 -6.09 -2.46 6.84
C GLU A 205 -7.39 -1.66 6.67
N GLN A 206 -8.12 -1.41 7.77
CA GLN A 206 -9.37 -0.63 7.73
C GLN A 206 -9.11 0.85 7.45
N VAL A 207 -8.08 1.46 8.05
CA VAL A 207 -7.72 2.86 7.81
C VAL A 207 -7.33 3.06 6.35
N THR A 208 -6.44 2.24 5.79
CA THR A 208 -6.08 2.30 4.36
C THR A 208 -7.33 2.26 3.50
N TYR A 209 -8.20 1.28 3.71
CA TYR A 209 -9.39 1.12 2.90
C TYR A 209 -10.35 2.32 3.01
N PHE A 210 -10.71 2.73 4.22
CA PHE A 210 -11.68 3.81 4.41
C PHE A 210 -11.13 5.21 4.11
N VAL A 211 -9.81 5.42 4.20
CA VAL A 211 -9.16 6.62 3.68
C VAL A 211 -9.33 6.74 2.17
N HIS A 212 -9.13 5.64 1.42
CA HIS A 212 -9.38 5.61 -0.02
C HIS A 212 -10.85 5.81 -0.38
N PHE A 213 -11.75 5.11 0.32
CA PHE A 213 -13.19 5.27 0.14
C PHE A 213 -13.61 6.72 0.38
N TYR A 214 -13.20 7.31 1.49
CA TYR A 214 -13.52 8.70 1.82
C TYR A 214 -12.97 9.65 0.76
N ASP A 215 -11.71 9.51 0.37
CA ASP A 215 -11.06 10.41 -0.59
C ASP A 215 -11.72 10.36 -1.97
N VAL A 216 -12.06 9.17 -2.45
CA VAL A 216 -12.74 8.98 -3.74
C VAL A 216 -14.20 9.42 -3.68
N MET A 217 -14.96 8.97 -2.69
CA MET A 217 -16.41 9.21 -2.67
C MET A 217 -16.79 10.64 -2.29
N THR A 218 -15.93 11.36 -1.57
CA THR A 218 -16.14 12.80 -1.31
C THR A 218 -15.67 13.70 -2.45
N SER A 219 -15.02 13.16 -3.48
CA SER A 219 -14.65 13.93 -4.68
C SER A 219 -15.86 14.35 -5.53
N ARG A 220 -17.01 13.69 -5.36
CA ARG A 220 -18.26 13.99 -6.07
C ARG A 220 -19.37 14.37 -5.09
N PRO A 221 -19.99 15.55 -5.21
CA PRO A 221 -21.09 15.96 -4.35
C PRO A 221 -22.27 14.97 -4.41
N GLY A 222 -22.88 14.70 -3.26
CA GLY A 222 -24.12 13.94 -3.16
C GLY A 222 -23.98 12.41 -3.13
N LEU A 223 -22.76 11.86 -3.23
CA LEU A 223 -22.56 10.40 -3.08
C LEU A 223 -22.59 9.95 -1.62
N LEU A 224 -21.95 10.71 -0.74
CA LEU A 224 -22.07 10.54 0.71
C LEU A 224 -22.91 11.67 1.29
N SER A 225 -23.74 11.36 2.28
CA SER A 225 -24.38 12.39 3.08
C SER A 225 -23.31 13.17 3.86
N THR A 226 -23.59 14.44 4.17
CA THR A 226 -22.67 15.25 5.00
C THR A 226 -22.43 14.61 6.38
N GLU A 227 -23.42 13.90 6.91
CA GLU A 227 -23.31 13.15 8.16
C GLU A 227 -22.36 11.96 8.03
N ASP A 228 -22.53 11.12 7.01
CA ASP A 228 -21.69 9.94 6.80
C ASP A 228 -20.23 10.34 6.52
N ALA A 229 -20.02 11.35 5.68
CA ALA A 229 -18.67 11.86 5.40
C ALA A 229 -17.98 12.34 6.68
N ARG A 230 -18.69 13.11 7.53
CA ARG A 230 -18.15 13.59 8.81
C ARG A 230 -17.90 12.44 9.79
N ARG A 231 -18.78 11.44 9.85
CA ARG A 231 -18.60 10.25 10.71
C ARG A 231 -17.34 9.49 10.30
N ILE A 232 -17.14 9.22 9.00
CA ILE A 232 -15.95 8.55 8.51
C ILE A 232 -14.69 9.35 8.85
N ALA A 233 -14.68 10.65 8.56
CA ALA A 233 -13.55 11.52 8.86
C ALA A 233 -13.17 11.51 10.34
N ALA A 234 -14.16 11.61 11.24
CA ALA A 234 -13.93 11.58 12.68
C ALA A 234 -13.35 10.24 13.14
N THR A 235 -13.91 9.11 12.69
CA THR A 235 -13.39 7.78 13.04
C THR A 235 -11.97 7.57 12.53
N LEU A 236 -11.67 7.99 11.30
CA LEU A 236 -10.32 7.90 10.74
C LEU A 236 -9.32 8.76 11.52
N GLU A 237 -9.70 9.97 11.93
CA GLU A 237 -8.88 10.82 12.81
C GLU A 237 -8.63 10.13 14.17
N ASP A 238 -9.65 9.52 14.77
CA ASP A 238 -9.49 8.80 16.03
C ASP A 238 -8.55 7.59 15.90
N GLN A 239 -8.58 6.87 14.78
CA GLN A 239 -7.60 5.80 14.52
C GLN A 239 -6.17 6.34 14.38
N ILE A 240 -5.98 7.51 13.78
CA ILE A 240 -4.65 8.12 13.71
C ILE A 240 -4.17 8.64 15.07
N LYS A 241 -5.07 9.11 15.94
CA LYS A 241 -4.71 9.38 17.35
C LYS A 241 -4.23 8.09 18.03
N VAL A 242 -4.88 6.95 17.78
CA VAL A 242 -4.40 5.64 18.28
C VAL A 242 -3.01 5.30 17.72
N PHE A 243 -2.71 5.56 16.45
CA PHE A 243 -1.36 5.40 15.89
C PHE A 243 -0.32 6.27 16.62
N ILE A 244 -0.63 7.55 16.82
CA ILE A 244 0.22 8.51 17.54
C ILE A 244 0.45 8.04 18.98
N ASP A 245 -0.59 7.61 19.68
CA ASP A 245 -0.50 7.12 21.06
C ASP A 245 0.27 5.80 21.16
N THR A 246 0.10 4.89 20.19
CA THR A 246 0.85 3.63 20.08
C THR A 246 2.35 3.91 20.02
N PHE A 247 2.75 4.96 19.28
CA PHE A 247 4.14 5.41 19.23
C PHE A 247 4.60 6.01 20.57
N TRP A 248 3.88 6.97 21.14
CA TRP A 248 4.33 7.66 22.36
C TRP A 248 4.29 6.81 23.62
N THR A 249 3.48 5.75 23.63
CA THR A 249 3.37 4.80 24.74
C THR A 249 4.21 3.54 24.56
N TYR A 250 5.12 3.53 23.57
CA TYR A 250 6.09 2.46 23.32
C TYR A 250 5.46 1.09 23.11
N LYS A 251 4.29 1.04 22.47
CA LYS A 251 3.61 -0.24 22.20
C LYS A 251 4.37 -1.04 21.16
N TRP A 252 4.39 -2.35 21.36
CA TRP A 252 5.17 -3.31 20.58
C TRP A 252 4.91 -3.21 19.06
N GLN A 253 3.67 -2.95 18.67
CA GLN A 253 3.21 -2.90 17.27
C GLN A 253 4.03 -1.93 16.40
N LEU A 254 4.49 -0.81 16.96
CA LEU A 254 5.37 0.13 16.25
C LEU A 254 6.83 -0.02 16.69
N TRP A 255 7.10 -0.33 17.96
CA TRP A 255 8.45 -0.32 18.52
C TRP A 255 9.27 -1.59 18.31
N ASN A 256 8.67 -2.67 17.79
CA ASN A 256 9.41 -3.87 17.44
C ASN A 256 10.30 -3.66 16.21
N GLY A 257 9.95 -2.73 15.29
CA GLY A 257 10.66 -2.51 14.02
C GLY A 257 10.46 -3.62 12.98
N ASN A 258 9.60 -4.59 13.20
CA ASN A 258 9.44 -5.73 12.32
C ASN A 258 8.64 -5.39 11.05
N ASN A 259 8.26 -6.40 10.28
CA ASN A 259 7.56 -6.27 9.01
C ASN A 259 6.22 -5.50 9.12
N TRP A 260 5.60 -5.42 10.30
CA TRP A 260 4.36 -4.65 10.49
C TRP A 260 4.63 -3.16 10.36
N THR A 261 5.79 -2.70 10.86
CA THR A 261 6.14 -1.28 10.94
C THR A 261 5.90 -0.51 9.63
N PRO A 262 6.44 -0.92 8.47
CA PRO A 262 6.18 -0.21 7.22
C PRO A 262 4.70 -0.24 6.82
N HIS A 263 3.97 -1.33 7.03
CA HIS A 263 2.53 -1.40 6.73
C HIS A 263 1.70 -0.41 7.56
N LEU A 264 1.94 -0.38 8.87
CA LEU A 264 1.25 0.56 9.76
C LEU A 264 1.56 2.01 9.37
N CYS A 265 2.80 2.27 8.95
CA CYS A 265 3.21 3.58 8.47
C CYS A 265 2.55 3.98 7.14
N VAL A 266 2.32 3.05 6.21
CA VAL A 266 1.59 3.32 4.96
C VAL A 266 0.20 3.86 5.26
N ALA A 267 -0.59 3.18 6.09
CA ALA A 267 -1.94 3.62 6.45
C ALA A 267 -1.94 5.02 7.10
N ALA A 268 -0.97 5.29 7.97
CA ALA A 268 -0.82 6.59 8.60
C ALA A 268 -0.44 7.69 7.58
N ILE A 269 0.46 7.40 6.63
CA ILE A 269 0.81 8.34 5.55
C ILE A 269 -0.39 8.61 4.66
N GLU A 270 -1.15 7.59 4.25
CA GLU A 270 -2.34 7.75 3.43
C GLU A 270 -3.35 8.68 4.09
N TRP A 271 -3.60 8.50 5.39
CA TRP A 271 -4.42 9.44 6.15
C TRP A 271 -3.83 10.85 6.14
N ALA A 272 -2.53 11.00 6.39
CA ALA A 272 -1.86 12.31 6.40
C ALA A 272 -1.97 13.02 5.04
N VAL A 273 -1.92 12.30 3.93
CA VAL A 273 -2.15 12.83 2.58
C VAL A 273 -3.61 13.26 2.39
N CYS A 274 -4.54 12.38 2.78
CA CYS A 274 -5.97 12.59 2.60
C CYS A 274 -6.54 13.74 3.45
N PHE A 275 -5.99 13.96 4.66
CA PHE A 275 -6.46 14.94 5.64
C PHE A 275 -5.52 16.13 5.86
N TRP A 276 -4.48 16.28 5.02
CA TRP A 276 -3.48 17.34 5.16
C TRP A 276 -4.07 18.75 5.31
N HIS A 277 -5.10 19.07 4.53
CA HIS A 277 -5.70 20.41 4.49
C HIS A 277 -6.77 20.61 5.56
N GLU A 278 -7.20 19.53 6.21
CA GLU A 278 -8.17 19.53 7.31
C GLU A 278 -7.46 19.59 8.66
N ASN A 279 -6.30 18.93 8.82
CA ASN A 279 -5.51 18.92 10.05
C ASN A 279 -4.01 18.79 9.77
N THR A 280 -3.39 19.91 9.36
CA THR A 280 -1.97 19.94 8.96
C THR A 280 -1.03 19.57 10.10
N ASP A 281 -1.31 20.00 11.34
CA ASP A 281 -0.41 19.76 12.48
C ASP A 281 -0.35 18.27 12.83
N MET A 282 -1.50 17.59 12.87
CA MET A 282 -1.54 16.15 13.11
C MET A 282 -0.90 15.37 11.96
N ALA A 283 -1.13 15.77 10.71
CA ALA A 283 -0.48 15.15 9.55
C ALA A 283 1.05 15.30 9.60
N GLN A 284 1.58 16.46 9.98
CA GLN A 284 3.02 16.63 10.20
C GLN A 284 3.54 15.76 11.34
N GLN A 285 2.79 15.62 12.43
CA GLN A 285 3.16 14.74 13.54
C GLN A 285 3.27 13.28 13.07
N VAL A 286 2.31 12.80 12.28
CA VAL A 286 2.35 11.47 11.67
C VAL A 286 3.61 11.29 10.83
N LEU A 287 3.92 12.21 9.92
CA LEU A 287 5.11 12.11 9.08
C LEU A 287 6.42 12.09 9.88
N ARG A 288 6.49 12.84 10.99
CA ARG A 288 7.64 12.80 11.90
C ARG A 288 7.76 11.43 12.58
N ILE A 289 6.66 10.90 13.12
CA ILE A 289 6.62 9.57 13.75
C ILE A 289 7.04 8.49 12.77
N VAL A 290 6.53 8.54 11.54
CA VAL A 290 6.87 7.58 10.48
C VAL A 290 8.36 7.64 10.15
N ASN A 291 8.93 8.83 9.96
CA ASN A 291 10.37 8.97 9.73
C ASN A 291 11.20 8.44 10.92
N ASP A 292 10.72 8.65 12.14
CA ASP A 292 11.36 8.24 13.38
C ASP A 292 11.35 6.72 13.57
N ILE A 293 10.20 6.06 13.40
CA ILE A 293 10.05 4.62 13.66
C ILE A 293 10.72 3.75 12.59
N MET A 294 10.79 4.21 11.34
CA MET A 294 11.45 3.46 10.27
C MET A 294 12.95 3.27 10.47
N TRP A 295 13.62 4.09 11.29
CA TRP A 295 15.01 3.85 11.68
C TRP A 295 15.18 2.58 12.50
N ILE A 296 14.17 2.22 13.30
CA ILE A 296 14.15 0.96 14.05
C ILE A 296 14.03 -0.20 13.07
N HIS A 297 13.13 -0.06 12.10
CA HIS A 297 12.88 -1.07 11.07
C HIS A 297 14.11 -1.39 10.21
N ARG A 298 14.95 -0.39 9.90
CA ARG A 298 16.19 -0.60 9.15
C ARG A 298 17.08 -1.72 9.71
N THR A 299 17.03 -1.96 11.03
CA THR A 299 17.84 -3.01 11.67
C THR A 299 17.39 -4.44 11.38
N TYR A 300 16.24 -4.62 10.71
CA TYR A 300 15.76 -5.93 10.25
C TYR A 300 16.37 -6.38 8.92
N TYR A 301 17.06 -5.49 8.21
CA TYR A 301 17.85 -5.87 7.04
C TYR A 301 19.32 -5.99 7.40
N SER A 302 19.92 -7.09 6.98
CA SER A 302 21.37 -7.27 7.00
C SER A 302 22.04 -6.51 5.84
N GLU A 303 23.34 -6.26 5.93
CA GLU A 303 24.09 -5.48 4.92
C GLU A 303 24.06 -6.08 3.51
N ASP A 304 23.79 -7.38 3.40
CA ASP A 304 23.65 -8.16 2.16
C ASP A 304 22.21 -8.18 1.61
N GLY A 305 21.26 -7.48 2.26
CA GLY A 305 19.86 -7.39 1.84
C GLY A 305 18.95 -8.51 2.37
N VAL A 306 19.47 -9.44 3.18
CA VAL A 306 18.66 -10.46 3.86
C VAL A 306 17.75 -9.79 4.89
N TYR A 307 16.47 -10.18 4.90
CA TYR A 307 15.51 -9.75 5.91
C TYR A 307 15.45 -10.77 7.05
N ASN A 308 15.64 -10.30 8.29
CA ASN A 308 15.92 -11.16 9.44
C ASN A 308 14.75 -12.07 9.86
N GLU A 309 13.50 -11.77 9.47
CA GLU A 309 12.34 -12.63 9.79
C GLU A 309 12.08 -13.72 8.75
N GLY A 310 12.82 -13.72 7.64
CA GLY A 310 12.60 -14.64 6.53
C GLY A 310 11.97 -13.97 5.31
N VAL A 311 11.91 -14.74 4.23
CA VAL A 311 11.54 -14.33 2.87
C VAL A 311 10.02 -14.32 2.70
N ALA A 312 9.39 -15.46 2.94
CA ALA A 312 7.99 -15.67 2.64
C ALA A 312 7.17 -14.90 3.67
N MET A 313 6.27 -14.07 3.15
CA MET A 313 5.51 -13.06 3.90
C MET A 313 6.35 -11.88 4.37
N TYR A 314 7.39 -12.08 5.15
CA TYR A 314 7.98 -10.99 5.93
C TYR A 314 8.83 -10.01 5.13
N ALA A 315 9.82 -10.50 4.36
CA ALA A 315 10.62 -9.65 3.49
C ALA A 315 9.77 -8.94 2.43
N ILE A 316 8.80 -9.67 1.86
CA ILE A 316 7.88 -9.16 0.83
C ILE A 316 7.01 -8.04 1.38
N MET A 317 6.34 -8.30 2.50
CA MET A 317 5.49 -7.32 3.20
C MET A 317 6.32 -6.08 3.56
N SER A 318 7.48 -6.27 4.19
CA SER A 318 8.42 -5.19 4.50
C SER A 318 8.82 -4.34 3.29
N LEU A 319 9.15 -4.98 2.16
CA LEU A 319 9.55 -4.31 0.92
C LEU A 319 8.39 -3.54 0.30
N GLU A 320 7.23 -4.17 0.13
CA GLU A 320 6.01 -3.56 -0.42
C GLU A 320 5.63 -2.31 0.38
N GLY A 321 5.64 -2.41 1.71
CA GLY A 321 5.36 -1.30 2.59
C GLY A 321 6.37 -0.15 2.44
N GLN A 322 7.67 -0.43 2.43
CA GLN A 322 8.69 0.60 2.25
C GLN A 322 8.59 1.31 0.88
N MET A 323 8.33 0.55 -0.18
CA MET A 323 8.16 1.08 -1.53
C MET A 323 6.91 1.96 -1.62
N ALA A 324 5.79 1.51 -1.04
CA ALA A 324 4.57 2.31 -0.95
C ALA A 324 4.78 3.61 -0.16
N MET A 325 5.48 3.56 0.98
CA MET A 325 5.82 4.76 1.76
C MET A 325 6.67 5.76 0.97
N ALA A 326 7.70 5.26 0.28
CA ALA A 326 8.57 6.10 -0.55
C ALA A 326 7.78 6.76 -1.69
N ALA A 327 6.96 5.98 -2.40
CA ALA A 327 6.12 6.47 -3.48
C ALA A 327 5.13 7.53 -2.98
N LEU A 328 4.39 7.26 -1.89
CA LEU A 328 3.41 8.19 -1.31
C LEU A 328 4.07 9.48 -0.81
N CYS A 329 5.19 9.38 -0.07
CA CYS A 329 5.91 10.55 0.43
C CYS A 329 6.44 11.42 -0.71
N ARG A 330 7.02 10.80 -1.74
CA ARG A 330 7.53 11.51 -2.91
C ARG A 330 6.39 12.15 -3.71
N ALA A 331 5.32 11.41 -3.96
CA ALA A 331 4.17 11.85 -4.73
C ALA A 331 3.35 12.94 -4.02
N SER A 332 3.32 12.98 -2.69
CA SER A 332 2.46 13.91 -1.94
C SER A 332 3.21 15.05 -1.28
N PHE A 333 4.44 14.80 -0.81
CA PHE A 333 5.23 15.75 -0.01
C PHE A 333 6.59 16.09 -0.62
N GLY A 334 7.00 15.36 -1.67
CA GLY A 334 8.21 15.65 -2.45
C GLY A 334 9.49 15.30 -1.71
N PHE A 335 9.41 14.50 -0.66
CA PHE A 335 10.58 13.96 0.02
C PHE A 335 10.53 12.44 0.04
N PHE A 336 11.68 11.84 0.33
CA PHE A 336 11.82 10.42 0.57
C PHE A 336 12.26 10.19 2.03
N PRO A 337 11.63 9.28 2.79
CA PRO A 337 12.06 8.96 4.15
C PRO A 337 13.51 8.44 4.18
N LYS A 338 14.44 9.22 4.75
CA LYS A 338 15.87 8.86 4.84
C LYS A 338 16.15 7.54 5.57
N ALA A 339 15.18 7.07 6.37
CA ALA A 339 15.27 5.83 7.11
C ALA A 339 15.24 4.58 6.20
N ILE A 340 14.65 4.68 5.01
CA ILE A 340 14.62 3.58 4.06
C ILE A 340 16.00 3.48 3.37
N ASP A 341 16.63 2.31 3.49
CA ASP A 341 17.96 2.07 2.94
C ASP A 341 17.89 1.45 1.55
N VAL A 342 17.85 2.31 0.54
CA VAL A 342 17.70 1.94 -0.87
C VAL A 342 18.78 0.98 -1.36
N ASP A 343 20.02 1.15 -0.90
CA ASP A 343 21.12 0.28 -1.31
C ASP A 343 20.94 -1.14 -0.75
N THR A 344 20.41 -1.24 0.46
CA THR A 344 20.05 -2.51 1.08
C THR A 344 18.82 -3.14 0.41
N LEU A 345 17.76 -2.36 0.11
CA LEU A 345 16.58 -2.85 -0.62
C LEU A 345 16.94 -3.41 -2.01
N ARG A 346 17.87 -2.77 -2.71
CA ARG A 346 18.36 -3.28 -4.01
C ARG A 346 18.98 -4.67 -3.87
N LYS A 347 19.73 -4.93 -2.80
CA LYS A 347 20.35 -6.24 -2.55
C LYS A 347 19.32 -7.30 -2.15
N THR A 348 18.17 -6.89 -1.60
CA THR A 348 17.06 -7.81 -1.30
C THR A 348 16.56 -8.54 -2.56
N ALA A 349 16.71 -7.97 -3.77
CA ALA A 349 16.40 -8.69 -5.01
C ALA A 349 17.21 -9.99 -5.14
N SER A 350 18.50 -9.95 -4.82
CA SER A 350 19.37 -11.13 -4.83
C SER A 350 18.93 -12.14 -3.76
N PHE A 351 18.58 -11.69 -2.56
CA PHE A 351 18.02 -12.56 -1.52
C PHE A 351 16.75 -13.28 -1.99
N LEU A 352 15.79 -12.55 -2.57
CA LEU A 352 14.55 -13.14 -3.08
C LEU A 352 14.80 -14.20 -4.16
N ILE A 353 15.74 -13.94 -5.08
CA ILE A 353 16.11 -14.88 -6.16
C ILE A 353 16.84 -16.10 -5.59
N SER A 354 17.81 -15.88 -4.68
CA SER A 354 18.59 -16.96 -4.06
C SER A 354 17.75 -17.87 -3.17
N SER A 355 16.65 -17.35 -2.62
CA SER A 355 15.69 -18.14 -1.84
C SER A 355 14.69 -18.90 -2.72
N MET A 356 14.82 -18.88 -4.05
CA MET A 356 13.95 -19.64 -4.93
C MET A 356 14.44 -21.08 -5.12
N SER A 357 13.59 -22.06 -4.81
CA SER A 357 13.79 -23.47 -5.17
C SER A 357 13.54 -23.71 -6.67
N THR A 358 14.04 -24.83 -7.19
CA THR A 358 13.89 -25.24 -8.59
C THR A 358 12.43 -25.50 -9.00
N ASP A 359 11.55 -25.72 -8.03
CA ASP A 359 10.11 -25.89 -8.21
C ASP A 359 9.33 -24.54 -8.13
N GLY A 360 10.04 -23.41 -8.02
CA GLY A 360 9.45 -22.06 -8.00
C GLY A 360 8.82 -21.66 -6.66
N TYR A 361 9.01 -22.46 -5.61
CA TYR A 361 8.65 -22.12 -4.24
C TYR A 361 9.81 -21.47 -3.50
N LEU A 362 9.51 -20.64 -2.51
CA LEU A 362 10.53 -20.05 -1.65
C LEU A 362 11.04 -21.07 -0.63
N ILE A 363 12.37 -21.17 -0.52
CA ILE A 363 13.08 -21.78 0.60
C ILE A 363 13.21 -20.69 1.66
N ASP A 364 12.63 -20.95 2.83
CA ASP A 364 12.52 -19.94 3.87
C ASP A 364 12.56 -20.55 5.26
N PHE A 365 12.99 -19.75 6.24
CA PHE A 365 13.16 -20.13 7.64
C PHE A 365 12.40 -19.14 8.54
N GLY A 366 11.79 -19.64 9.61
CA GLY A 366 10.95 -18.83 10.51
C GLY A 366 9.48 -19.20 10.41
N ASP A 367 8.60 -18.25 10.74
CA ASP A 367 7.15 -18.43 10.60
C ASP A 367 6.74 -18.27 9.12
N SER A 368 6.93 -19.36 8.38
CA SER A 368 6.83 -19.40 6.93
C SER A 368 5.86 -20.48 6.46
N HIS A 369 5.29 -20.31 5.28
CA HIS A 369 4.44 -21.29 4.63
C HIS A 369 4.76 -21.40 3.15
N ARG A 370 4.29 -22.48 2.53
CA ARG A 370 4.51 -22.76 1.11
C ARG A 370 4.00 -21.61 0.23
N LYS A 371 4.89 -20.73 -0.22
CA LYS A 371 4.60 -19.58 -1.09
C LYS A 371 5.34 -19.72 -2.41
N ARG A 372 4.63 -19.54 -3.53
CA ARG A 372 5.27 -19.47 -4.85
C ARG A 372 6.06 -18.16 -4.92
N GLY A 373 7.38 -18.23 -5.07
CA GLY A 373 8.22 -17.04 -5.06
C GLY A 373 7.97 -16.16 -6.29
N PHE A 374 7.64 -16.76 -7.43
CA PHE A 374 7.21 -16.02 -8.64
C PHE A 374 5.71 -15.74 -8.69
N GLY A 375 4.94 -16.09 -7.65
CA GLY A 375 3.51 -15.72 -7.57
C GLY A 375 3.29 -14.23 -7.36
N SER A 376 4.28 -13.54 -6.79
CA SER A 376 4.32 -12.08 -6.57
C SER A 376 5.57 -11.48 -7.22
N GLN A 377 5.70 -11.62 -8.56
CA GLN A 377 6.85 -11.13 -9.35
C GLN A 377 7.20 -9.65 -9.07
N LEU A 378 6.22 -8.88 -8.60
CA LEU A 378 6.37 -7.49 -8.20
C LEU A 378 7.50 -7.29 -7.18
N SER A 379 7.66 -8.15 -6.17
CA SER A 379 8.64 -7.90 -5.10
C SER A 379 10.11 -7.96 -5.59
N VAL A 380 10.42 -8.83 -6.56
CA VAL A 380 11.77 -8.86 -7.16
C VAL A 380 12.01 -7.63 -8.02
N ILE A 381 11.00 -7.20 -8.77
CA ILE A 381 11.06 -5.99 -9.60
C ILE A 381 11.18 -4.76 -8.70
N GLU A 382 10.33 -4.61 -7.69
CA GLU A 382 10.34 -3.56 -6.68
C GLU A 382 11.70 -3.41 -6.02
N ALA A 383 12.32 -4.51 -5.59
CA ALA A 383 13.66 -4.49 -5.04
C ALA A 383 14.68 -4.00 -6.08
N ALA A 384 14.63 -4.52 -7.31
CA ALA A 384 15.56 -4.13 -8.37
C ALA A 384 15.43 -2.65 -8.77
N ILE A 385 14.22 -2.10 -8.74
CA ILE A 385 13.92 -0.72 -9.15
C ILE A 385 13.92 0.27 -7.99
N ALA A 386 14.19 -0.17 -6.76
CA ALA A 386 14.18 0.67 -5.58
C ALA A 386 14.99 1.98 -5.76
N PRO A 387 16.20 2.01 -6.36
CA PRO A 387 16.89 3.28 -6.61
C PRO A 387 16.08 4.31 -7.41
N ILE A 388 15.41 3.84 -8.46
CA ILE A 388 14.59 4.67 -9.35
C ILE A 388 13.30 5.09 -8.63
N ALA A 389 12.56 4.14 -8.05
CA ALA A 389 11.29 4.41 -7.38
C ALA A 389 11.46 5.36 -6.18
N VAL A 390 12.57 5.20 -5.47
CA VAL A 390 12.81 5.85 -4.19
C VAL A 390 13.55 7.18 -4.36
N ARG A 391 14.74 7.17 -4.95
CA ARG A 391 15.57 8.38 -5.13
C ARG A 391 15.22 9.12 -6.41
N GLY A 392 14.62 8.45 -7.40
CA GLY A 392 14.40 9.04 -8.72
C GLY A 392 15.71 9.33 -9.44
N GLU A 393 16.74 8.55 -9.10
CA GLU A 393 18.01 8.54 -9.81
C GLU A 393 17.75 7.92 -11.19
N ASP A 394 18.13 8.63 -12.25
CA ASP A 394 18.34 8.01 -13.54
C ASP A 394 19.60 7.14 -13.43
N ASP A 395 19.44 5.84 -13.68
CA ASP A 395 20.52 4.83 -13.61
C ASP A 395 21.60 5.05 -14.71
N ASP A 396 21.48 6.12 -15.50
CA ASP A 396 22.39 6.53 -16.58
C ASP A 396 23.80 6.91 -16.11
N LYS A 397 24.08 6.97 -14.81
CA LYS A 397 25.43 7.31 -14.31
C LYS A 397 26.39 6.14 -14.22
N GLU A 398 25.92 4.91 -14.23
CA GLU A 398 26.77 3.72 -14.36
C GLU A 398 26.01 2.70 -15.20
N GLY A 399 26.30 2.59 -16.51
CA GLY A 399 25.62 1.71 -17.47
C GLY A 399 25.69 0.21 -17.13
N LYS A 400 25.09 -0.19 -16.02
CA LYS A 400 25.04 -1.54 -15.46
C LYS A 400 23.72 -1.67 -14.70
N VAL A 401 22.69 -2.15 -15.41
CA VAL A 401 21.80 -3.29 -15.03
C VAL A 401 20.39 -3.20 -15.67
N LEU A 402 19.93 -2.06 -16.20
CA LEU A 402 18.57 -1.94 -16.77
C LEU A 402 18.47 -1.49 -18.24
N SER A 403 19.43 -1.84 -19.10
CA SER A 403 19.41 -1.48 -20.53
C SER A 403 18.26 -2.09 -21.37
N SER A 404 17.26 -2.72 -20.74
CA SER A 404 16.08 -3.29 -21.41
C SER A 404 14.74 -2.86 -20.80
N ILE A 405 14.73 -2.02 -19.76
CA ILE A 405 13.49 -1.52 -19.16
C ILE A 405 13.61 0.01 -19.14
N ASP A 406 12.81 0.66 -19.98
CA ASP A 406 12.75 2.11 -20.08
C ASP A 406 12.54 2.72 -18.68
N ALA A 407 13.37 3.67 -18.26
CA ALA A 407 13.24 4.34 -16.97
C ALA A 407 11.86 4.99 -16.79
N VAL A 408 11.18 5.33 -17.90
CA VAL A 408 9.79 5.80 -17.89
C VAL A 408 8.81 4.67 -17.53
N GLN A 409 9.05 3.44 -17.99
CA GLN A 409 8.25 2.25 -17.66
C GLN A 409 8.54 1.69 -16.27
N VAL A 410 9.74 1.92 -15.73
CA VAL A 410 10.05 1.61 -14.33
C VAL A 410 9.40 2.60 -13.35
N ARG A 411 9.23 3.86 -13.78
CA ARG A 411 8.61 4.92 -12.98
C ARG A 411 7.07 4.91 -13.01
N ALA A 412 6.47 4.28 -14.02
CA ALA A 412 5.03 4.08 -14.18
C ALA A 412 4.60 2.79 -13.46
#